data_AF-A0A644ZVG7-F1
#
_entry.id   AF-A0A644ZVG7-F1
#
_cell.length_a   1.000
_cell.length_b   1.000
_cell.length_c   1.000
_cell.angle_alpha   90.00
_cell.angle_beta   90.00
_cell.angle_gamma   90.00
#
_symmetry.space_group_name_H-M   'P 1'
#
loop_
_entity.id
_entity.type
_entity.pdbx_description
1 polymer ?
#
loop_
_entity_poly.entity_id
_entity_poly.type
_entity_poly.pdbx_seq_one_letter_code
_entity_poly.pdbx_strand_id
1 'polypeptide(L)'
;MHLEVLSRARAIENQMFVALCNSCGEAFGTRFGGHSAVIDPWGTVLAQAGEMEEILSADADLSILQEIRGSIPVFRDRRAELYELDE
;
A
#
# COMPACT_ATOMS: atom_id res chain seq x y z
N MET A 1 -11.86 3.72 6.05
CA MET A 1 -11.47 5.13 5.79
C MET A 1 -10.02 5.44 6.17
N HIS A 2 -9.46 5.07 7.32
CA HIS A 2 -8.00 5.26 7.55
C HIS A 2 -7.11 4.24 6.83
N LEU A 3 -7.52 2.96 6.83
CA LEU A 3 -6.72 1.86 6.28
C LEU A 3 -6.33 2.07 4.81
N GLU A 4 -7.29 2.47 3.99
CA GLU A 4 -7.09 2.75 2.57
C GLU A 4 -6.11 3.92 2.35
N VAL A 5 -6.35 5.05 3.03
CA VAL A 5 -5.51 6.25 2.91
C VAL A 5 -4.08 5.95 3.33
N LEU A 6 -3.88 5.29 4.47
CA LEU A 6 -2.56 4.96 4.98
C LEU A 6 -1.84 3.94 4.08
N SER A 7 -2.54 2.93 3.59
CA SER A 7 -1.92 1.92 2.70
C SER A 7 -1.48 2.54 1.38
N ARG A 8 -2.31 3.42 0.80
CA ARG A 8 -1.93 4.18 -0.41
C ARG A 8 -0.77 5.13 -0.14
N ALA A 9 -0.77 5.83 1.00
CA ALA A 9 0.34 6.70 1.38
C ALA A 9 1.65 5.92 1.50
N ARG A 10 1.64 4.72 2.10
CA ARG A 10 2.83 3.86 2.20
C ARG A 10 3.35 3.40 0.84
N ALA A 11 2.45 3.08 -0.09
CA ALA A 11 2.82 2.72 -1.46
C ALA A 11 3.51 3.89 -2.19
N ILE A 12 2.93 5.09 -2.08
CA ILE A 12 3.42 6.31 -2.73
C ILE A 12 4.76 6.79 -2.15
N GLU A 13 4.82 6.99 -0.83
CA GLU A 13 5.97 7.65 -0.19
C GLU A 13 7.25 6.78 -0.24
N ASN A 14 7.08 5.46 -0.33
CA ASN A 14 8.17 4.50 -0.41
C ASN A 14 8.35 3.90 -1.81
N GLN A 15 7.51 4.30 -2.77
CA GLN A 15 7.57 3.86 -4.17
C GLN A 15 7.68 2.33 -4.27
N MET A 16 6.69 1.67 -3.67
CA MET A 16 6.63 0.22 -3.54
C MET A 16 5.21 -0.30 -3.74
N PHE A 17 5.10 -1.55 -4.12
CA PHE A 17 3.81 -2.24 -4.07
C PHE A 17 3.43 -2.52 -2.61
N VAL A 18 2.14 -2.40 -2.30
CA VAL A 18 1.58 -2.73 -0.98
C VAL A 18 0.50 -3.78 -1.17
N ALA A 19 0.67 -4.92 -0.49
CA ALA A 19 -0.37 -5.91 -0.30
C ALA A 19 -0.99 -5.72 1.09
N LEU A 20 -2.18 -5.14 1.12
CA LEU A 20 -2.99 -4.99 2.32
C LEU A 20 -3.90 -6.21 2.46
N CYS A 21 -3.64 -7.06 3.43
CA CYS A 21 -4.50 -8.20 3.77
C CYS A 21 -5.22 -7.93 5.09
N ASN A 22 -6.55 -7.99 5.07
CA ASN A 22 -7.38 -7.72 6.23
C ASN A 22 -8.49 -8.77 6.39
N SER A 23 -8.97 -8.94 7.62
CA SER A 23 -10.16 -9.73 7.91
C SER A 23 -11.43 -8.96 7.52
N CYS A 24 -12.50 -9.70 7.23
CA CYS A 24 -13.80 -9.19 6.82
C CYS A 24 -14.94 -9.87 7.61
N GLY A 25 -16.18 -9.39 7.46
CA GLY A 25 -17.32 -9.93 8.20
C GLY A 25 -17.28 -9.68 9.71
N GLU A 26 -17.80 -10.61 10.51
CA GLU A 26 -17.90 -10.51 11.96
C GLU A 26 -17.40 -11.79 12.63
N ALA A 27 -16.56 -11.67 13.66
CA ALA A 27 -16.22 -12.78 14.54
C ALA A 27 -16.11 -12.31 16.00
N PHE A 28 -16.55 -13.16 16.92
CA PHE A 28 -16.47 -12.91 18.37
C PHE A 28 -17.02 -11.54 18.80
N GLY A 29 -18.11 -11.08 18.16
CA GLY A 29 -18.73 -9.78 18.42
C GLY A 29 -17.95 -8.57 17.88
N THR A 30 -16.91 -8.80 17.06
CA THR A 30 -16.14 -7.75 16.39
C THR A 30 -16.42 -7.79 14.89
N ARG A 31 -16.88 -6.66 14.33
CA ARG A 31 -17.00 -6.47 12.87
C ARG A 31 -15.67 -5.96 12.30
N PHE A 32 -15.12 -6.70 11.35
CA PHE A 32 -13.87 -6.34 10.68
C PHE A 32 -14.10 -5.41 9.50
N GLY A 33 -13.06 -4.64 9.16
CA GLY A 33 -13.15 -3.59 8.15
C GLY A 33 -13.08 -4.07 6.71
N GLY A 34 -12.68 -5.33 6.43
CA GLY A 34 -12.50 -5.83 5.08
C GLY A 34 -11.54 -4.98 4.26
N HIS A 35 -11.83 -4.82 2.96
CA HIS A 35 -11.09 -3.92 2.06
C HIS A 35 -9.60 -4.23 1.94
N SER A 36 -9.25 -5.53 1.94
CA SER A 36 -7.95 -5.98 1.42
C SER A 36 -7.70 -5.38 0.05
N ALA A 37 -6.45 -5.05 -0.28
CA ALA A 37 -6.11 -4.41 -1.54
C ALA A 37 -4.67 -4.69 -1.97
N VAL A 38 -4.42 -4.61 -3.28
CA VAL A 38 -3.09 -4.54 -3.87
C VAL A 38 -2.93 -3.16 -4.49
N ILE A 39 -1.88 -2.44 -4.12
CA ILE A 39 -1.65 -1.05 -4.50
C ILE A 39 -0.26 -0.95 -5.15
N ASP A 40 -0.17 -0.24 -6.27
CA ASP A 40 1.10 0.00 -6.97
C ASP A 40 1.90 1.18 -6.37
N PRO A 41 3.16 1.38 -6.77
CA PRO A 41 4.01 2.50 -6.32
C PRO A 41 3.46 3.91 -6.60
N TRP A 42 2.55 4.06 -7.56
CA TRP A 42 1.87 5.33 -7.85
C TRP A 42 0.66 5.57 -6.94
N GLY A 43 0.31 4.59 -6.09
CA GLY A 43 -0.88 4.61 -5.26
C GLY A 43 -2.15 4.22 -6.01
N THR A 44 -2.02 3.61 -7.20
CA THR A 44 -3.13 3.02 -7.95
C THR A 44 -3.53 1.71 -7.28
N VAL A 45 -4.84 1.54 -7.05
CA VAL A 45 -5.37 0.28 -6.53
C VAL A 45 -5.52 -0.69 -7.71
N LEU A 46 -4.73 -1.76 -7.71
CA LEU A 46 -4.75 -2.79 -8.75
C LEU A 46 -5.89 -3.79 -8.54
N ALA A 47 -6.17 -4.11 -7.28
CA ALA A 47 -7.31 -4.94 -6.90
C ALA A 47 -7.75 -4.59 -5.47
N GLN A 48 -9.04 -4.68 -5.18
CA GLN A 48 -9.61 -4.37 -3.86
C GLN A 48 -10.84 -5.21 -3.57
N ALA A 49 -10.92 -5.66 -2.32
CA ALA A 49 -12.00 -6.48 -1.81
C ALA A 49 -13.13 -5.62 -1.21
N GLY A 50 -14.29 -6.24 -1.07
CA GLY A 50 -15.41 -5.72 -0.31
C GLY A 50 -15.34 -6.02 1.18
N GLU A 51 -16.53 -6.12 1.78
CA GLU A 51 -16.71 -6.49 3.20
C GLU A 51 -16.88 -8.01 3.41
N MET A 52 -16.80 -8.79 2.34
CA MET A 52 -17.04 -10.23 2.34
C MET A 52 -15.75 -11.02 2.09
N GLU A 53 -15.78 -12.32 2.42
CA GLU A 53 -14.65 -13.22 2.18
C GLU A 53 -14.43 -13.41 0.67
N GLU A 54 -13.19 -13.20 0.23
CA GLU A 54 -12.78 -13.41 -1.15
C GLU A 54 -11.27 -13.62 -1.27
N ILE A 55 -10.85 -14.17 -2.41
CA ILE A 55 -9.45 -14.23 -2.80
C ILE A 55 -9.22 -13.12 -3.83
N LEU A 56 -8.28 -12.23 -3.51
CA LEU A 56 -7.82 -11.17 -4.40
C LEU A 56 -6.57 -11.61 -5.15
N SER A 57 -6.54 -11.32 -6.45
CA SER A 57 -5.39 -11.51 -7.32
C SER A 57 -5.14 -10.25 -8.13
N ALA A 58 -3.86 -9.88 -8.31
CA ALA A 58 -3.43 -8.78 -9.16
C ALA A 58 -2.04 -9.09 -9.73
N ASP A 59 -1.76 -8.59 -10.94
CA ASP A 59 -0.44 -8.68 -11.55
C ASP A 59 0.39 -7.45 -11.17
N ALA A 60 1.60 -7.70 -10.64
CA ALA A 60 2.54 -6.65 -10.28
C ALA A 60 3.61 -6.50 -11.37
N ASP A 61 3.50 -5.46 -12.20
CA ASP A 61 4.54 -5.10 -13.16
C ASP A 61 5.70 -4.38 -12.45
N LEU A 62 6.78 -5.11 -12.16
CA LEU A 62 7.94 -4.56 -11.47
C LEU A 62 8.74 -3.56 -12.31
N SER A 63 8.50 -3.47 -13.63
CA SER A 63 9.23 -2.54 -14.49
C SER A 63 8.96 -1.07 -14.14
N ILE A 64 7.77 -0.76 -13.64
CA ILE A 64 7.36 0.61 -13.25
C ILE A 64 8.19 1.18 -12.09
N LEU A 65 8.86 0.33 -11.30
CA LEU A 65 9.70 0.76 -10.18
C LEU A 65 10.86 1.62 -10.64
N GLN A 66 11.45 1.31 -11.80
CA GLN A 66 12.54 2.11 -12.35
C GLN A 66 12.05 3.48 -12.81
N GLU A 67 10.88 3.52 -13.45
CA GLU A 67 10.27 4.74 -13.96
C GLU A 67 9.93 5.73 -12.83
N ILE A 68 9.20 5.28 -11.80
CA ILE A 68 8.77 6.16 -10.70
C ILE A 68 9.96 6.67 -9.89
N ARG A 69 10.96 5.81 -9.61
CA ARG A 69 12.17 6.19 -8.87
C ARG A 69 13.08 7.11 -9.67
N GLY A 70 13.05 7.04 -11.00
CA GLY A 70 13.75 7.98 -11.88
C GLY A 70 13.04 9.33 -11.99
N SER A 71 11.70 9.33 -12.02
CA SER A 71 10.89 10.53 -12.19
C SER A 71 10.74 11.35 -10.91
N ILE A 72 10.56 10.69 -9.76
CA ILE A 72 10.39 11.30 -8.45
C ILE A 72 11.39 10.64 -7.48
N PRO A 73 12.66 11.05 -7.44
CA PRO A 73 13.70 10.34 -6.69
C PRO A 73 13.67 10.69 -5.18
N VAL A 74 12.56 10.39 -4.50
CA VAL A 74 12.28 10.82 -3.11
C VAL A 74 13.38 10.45 -2.12
N PHE A 75 14.02 9.28 -2.29
CA PHE A 75 15.09 8.83 -1.41
C PHE A 75 16.40 9.58 -1.60
N ARG A 76 16.66 10.11 -2.80
CA ARG A 76 17.82 10.97 -3.08
C ARG A 76 17.64 12.36 -2.48
N ASP A 77 16.40 12.84 -2.49
CA ASP A 77 16.08 14.20 -2.03
C ASP A 77 15.95 14.29 -0.50
N ARG A 78 16.03 13.15 0.22
CA ARG A 78 16.09 13.08 1.68
C ARG A 78 17.34 13.78 2.22
N ARG A 79 17.18 14.48 3.35
CA ARG A 79 18.25 15.14 4.12
C ARG A 79 18.55 14.35 5.39
N ALA A 80 19.22 13.21 5.23
CA ALA A 80 19.45 12.24 6.30
C ALA A 80 20.26 12.80 7.49
N GLU A 81 20.98 13.91 7.31
CA GLU A 81 21.71 14.60 8.37
C GLU A 81 20.81 15.43 9.30
N LEU A 82 19.54 15.65 8.94
CA LEU A 82 18.60 16.48 9.71
C LEU A 82 17.69 15.67 10.65
N TYR A 83 17.70 14.35 10.57
CA TYR A 83 16.86 13.48 11.37
C TYR A 83 17.52 12.12 11.60
N GLU A 84 17.18 11.48 12.71
CA GLU A 84 17.53 10.08 12.97
C GLU A 84 16.34 9.19 12.61
N LEU A 85 16.62 8.03 12.04
CA LEU A 85 15.64 6.97 11.89
C LEU A 85 15.92 5.97 13.00
N ASP A 86 15.03 5.87 13.97
CA ASP A 86 15.06 4.80 14.95
C ASP A 86 14.76 3.48 14.22
N GLU A 87 15.60 2.46 14.44
CA GLU A 87 15.37 1.08 13.96
C GLU A 87 14.33 0.33 14.81
#